data_AF-C8RZJ9-F1
#
_entry.id   AF-C8RZJ9-F1
#
_cell.length_a   1.000
_cell.length_b   1.000
_cell.length_c   1.000
_cell.angle_alpha   90.00
_cell.angle_beta   90.00
_cell.angle_gamma   90.00
#
_symmetry.space_group_name_H-M   'P 1'
#
loop_
_entity.id
_entity.type
_entity.pdbx_description
1 polymer ?
#
loop_
_entity_poly.entity_id
_entity_poly.type
_entity_poly.pdbx_seq_one_letter_code
_entity_poly.pdbx_strand_id
1 'polypeptide(L)'
;MGEIAEFERRITAALQRIGAGLDQLGPITEAQPGPDAGDLAADVASLRDALDDERTVNAQLGERLRAVKEREAEGLAEAQARIEAMTRQLDVQGLELQRMRKTTIQLREQLRVLREAQTQGLADPQMLNKAMLGELEALRAARQSETAELDEILAELAPLLQEEQIGG
;
A
#
# COMPACT_ATOMS: atom_id res chain seq x y z
N MET A 1 61.69 -2.68 -56.03
CA MET A 1 61.82 -1.29 -56.55
C MET A 1 60.48 -0.63 -56.94
N GLY A 2 59.34 -1.35 -56.97
CA GLY A 2 58.03 -0.72 -57.24
C GLY A 2 57.32 -0.16 -56.01
N GLU A 3 57.49 -0.80 -54.85
CA GLU A 3 56.82 -0.43 -53.59
C GLU A 3 57.26 0.95 -53.07
N ILE A 4 58.54 1.30 -53.21
CA ILE A 4 59.06 2.63 -52.81
C ILE A 4 58.41 3.75 -53.63
N ALA A 5 58.26 3.56 -54.94
CA ALA A 5 57.59 4.53 -55.80
C ALA A 5 56.08 4.65 -55.52
N GLU A 6 55.44 3.58 -55.05
CA GLU A 6 54.05 3.60 -54.61
C GLU A 6 53.88 4.35 -53.28
N PHE A 7 54.80 4.14 -52.33
CA PHE A 7 54.83 4.89 -51.07
C PHE A 7 55.07 6.38 -51.30
N GLU A 8 55.99 6.75 -52.20
CA GLU A 8 56.22 8.16 -52.57
C GLU A 8 54.98 8.82 -53.16
N ARG A 9 54.26 8.13 -54.07
CA ARG A 9 52.99 8.65 -54.62
C ARG A 9 51.93 8.82 -53.54
N ARG A 10 51.78 7.87 -52.62
CA ARG A 10 50.81 7.95 -51.52
C ARG A 10 51.14 9.06 -50.53
N ILE A 11 52.41 9.24 -50.19
CA ILE A 11 52.85 10.33 -49.31
C ILE A 11 52.59 11.68 -49.97
N THR A 12 52.92 11.83 -51.25
CA THR A 12 52.69 13.09 -51.98
C THR A 12 51.21 13.44 -52.06
N ALA A 13 50.35 12.45 -52.33
CA ALA A 13 48.91 12.64 -52.32
C ALA A 13 48.35 12.98 -50.93
N ALA A 14 48.88 12.36 -49.87
CA ALA A 14 48.49 12.68 -48.50
C ALA A 14 48.91 14.11 -48.11
N LEU A 15 50.13 14.53 -48.47
CA LEU A 15 50.63 15.87 -48.21
C LEU A 15 49.83 16.95 -48.96
N GLN A 16 49.45 16.69 -50.22
CA GLN A 16 48.58 17.60 -50.97
C GLN A 16 47.19 17.70 -50.34
N ARG A 17 46.64 16.60 -49.83
CA ARG A 17 45.35 16.61 -49.12
C ARG A 17 45.41 17.38 -47.80
N ILE A 18 46.53 17.28 -47.08
CA ILE A 18 46.77 18.06 -45.87
C ILE A 18 46.94 19.54 -46.21
N GLY A 19 47.69 19.88 -47.27
CA GLY A 19 47.83 21.26 -47.75
C GLY A 19 46.49 21.87 -48.14
N ALA A 20 45.68 21.17 -48.94
CA ALA A 20 44.34 21.61 -49.29
C ALA A 20 43.39 21.70 -48.08
N GLY A 21 43.56 20.81 -47.09
CA GLY A 21 42.82 20.87 -45.83
C GLY A 21 43.20 22.10 -44.99
N LEU A 22 44.49 22.44 -44.93
CA LEU A 22 44.99 23.64 -44.25
C LEU A 22 44.55 24.93 -44.96
N ASP A 23 44.52 24.93 -46.30
CA ASP A 23 44.00 26.06 -47.07
C ASP A 23 42.48 26.24 -46.88
N GLN A 24 41.72 25.14 -46.74
CA GLN A 24 40.29 25.18 -46.38
C GLN A 24 40.02 25.67 -44.96
N LEU A 25 40.93 25.39 -44.03
CA LEU A 25 40.89 25.94 -42.67
C LEU A 25 41.12 27.46 -42.65
N GLY A 26 41.58 28.04 -43.76
CA GLY A 26 41.90 29.46 -43.87
C GLY A 26 43.04 29.87 -42.93
N PRO A 27 43.59 31.08 -43.08
CA PRO A 27 44.54 31.58 -42.10
C PRO A 27 43.77 31.77 -40.77
N ILE A 28 44.32 31.26 -39.66
CA ILE A 28 43.80 31.42 -38.28
C ILE A 28 43.94 32.89 -37.83
N THR A 29 43.48 33.83 -38.64
CA THR A 29 43.56 35.29 -38.42
C THR A 29 42.20 35.92 -38.26
N GLU A 30 41.13 35.16 -38.50
CA GLU A 30 39.80 35.49 -38.02
C GLU A 30 39.43 34.42 -37.00
N ALA A 31 40.06 34.51 -35.81
CA ALA A 31 39.37 34.06 -34.63
C ALA A 31 38.03 34.80 -34.63
N GLN A 32 36.94 34.09 -34.88
CA GLN A 32 35.62 34.57 -34.44
C GLN A 32 35.85 35.08 -33.01
N PRO A 33 35.48 36.33 -32.68
CA PRO A 33 35.66 36.82 -31.33
C PRO A 33 35.03 35.77 -30.42
N GLY A 34 35.87 35.08 -29.65
CA GLY A 34 35.37 34.18 -28.61
C GLY A 34 34.42 35.01 -27.75
N PRO A 35 33.33 34.41 -27.23
CA PRO A 35 32.38 35.15 -26.42
C PRO A 35 33.15 35.96 -25.38
N ASP A 36 32.83 37.26 -25.29
CA ASP A 36 33.62 38.20 -24.52
C ASP A 36 33.71 37.68 -23.08
N ALA A 37 34.87 37.80 -22.44
CA ALA A 37 35.08 37.19 -21.12
C ALA A 37 34.07 37.71 -20.08
N GLY A 38 33.54 38.92 -20.30
CA GLY A 38 32.43 39.50 -19.55
C GLY A 38 31.08 38.83 -19.80
N ASP A 39 30.77 38.43 -21.05
CA ASP A 39 29.52 37.75 -21.41
C ASP A 39 29.49 36.33 -20.83
N LEU A 40 30.61 35.59 -20.93
CA LEU A 40 30.75 34.28 -20.28
C LEU A 40 30.60 34.35 -18.76
N ALA A 41 31.12 35.40 -18.12
CA ALA A 41 31.00 35.59 -16.68
C ALA A 41 29.55 35.91 -16.27
N ALA A 42 28.83 36.70 -17.07
CA ALA A 42 27.42 37.00 -16.87
C ALA A 42 26.53 35.74 -17.05
N ASP A 43 26.81 34.93 -18.08
CA ASP A 43 26.11 33.67 -18.32
C ASP A 43 26.34 32.67 -17.18
N VAL A 44 27.57 32.55 -16.67
CA VAL A 44 27.89 31.70 -15.52
C VAL A 44 27.19 32.17 -14.24
N ALA A 45 27.05 33.47 -14.04
CA ALA A 45 26.29 34.01 -12.91
C ALA A 45 24.79 33.67 -13.03
N SER A 46 24.19 33.91 -14.19
CA SER A 46 22.79 33.58 -14.48
C SER A 46 22.48 32.08 -14.30
N LEU A 47 23.37 31.21 -14.79
CA LEU A 47 23.23 29.76 -14.63
C LEU A 47 23.37 29.30 -13.17
N ARG A 48 24.18 30.00 -12.37
CA ARG A 48 24.30 29.71 -10.92
C ARG A 48 23.05 30.12 -10.17
N ASP A 49 22.50 31.28 -10.46
CA ASP A 49 21.24 31.75 -9.87
C ASP A 49 20.09 30.79 -10.22
N ALA A 50 19.97 30.40 -11.48
CA ALA A 50 18.97 29.41 -11.91
C ALA A 50 19.16 28.03 -11.24
N LEU A 51 20.41 27.57 -11.05
CA LEU A 51 20.69 26.32 -10.36
C LEU A 51 20.32 26.38 -8.87
N ASP A 52 20.56 27.51 -8.21
CA ASP A 52 20.20 27.70 -6.81
C ASP A 52 18.67 27.81 -6.65
N ASP A 53 17.98 28.49 -7.58
CA ASP A 53 16.52 28.49 -7.65
C ASP A 53 15.96 27.07 -7.84
N GLU A 54 16.48 26.30 -8.80
CA GLU A 54 16.06 24.91 -9.01
C GLU A 54 16.32 24.03 -7.78
N ARG A 55 17.45 24.21 -7.09
CA ARG A 55 17.77 23.49 -5.84
C ARG A 55 16.78 23.81 -4.73
N THR A 56 16.39 25.07 -4.58
CA THR A 56 15.39 25.45 -3.56
C THR A 56 14.02 24.84 -3.87
N VAL A 57 13.59 24.85 -5.14
CA VAL A 57 12.35 24.21 -5.57
C VAL A 57 12.40 22.71 -5.35
N ASN A 58 13.52 22.05 -5.68
CA ASN A 58 13.70 20.62 -5.45
C ASN A 58 13.64 20.27 -3.97
N ALA A 59 14.26 21.07 -3.10
CA ALA A 59 14.20 20.89 -1.65
C ALA A 59 12.75 20.98 -1.14
N GLN A 60 12.00 22.00 -1.56
CA GLN A 60 10.58 22.17 -1.20
C GLN A 60 9.70 21.02 -1.71
N LEU A 61 9.91 20.56 -2.96
CA LEU A 61 9.20 19.42 -3.51
C LEU A 61 9.57 18.12 -2.78
N GLY A 62 10.83 17.96 -2.38
CA GLY A 62 11.29 16.84 -1.57
C GLY A 62 10.62 16.79 -0.19
N GLU A 63 10.49 17.94 0.47
CA GLU A 63 9.75 18.05 1.73
C GLU A 63 8.26 17.76 1.57
N ARG A 64 7.61 18.32 0.54
CA ARG A 64 6.21 18.02 0.22
C ARG A 64 6.01 16.54 -0.07
N LEU A 65 6.90 15.93 -0.84
CA LEU A 65 6.84 14.49 -1.14
C LEU A 65 7.01 13.65 0.11
N ARG A 66 7.90 14.02 1.03
CA ARG A 66 8.05 13.35 2.32
C ARG A 66 6.76 13.44 3.13
N ALA A 67 6.19 14.64 3.27
CA ALA A 67 4.95 14.85 4.00
C ALA A 67 3.76 14.07 3.40
N VAL A 68 3.67 14.00 2.07
CA VAL A 68 2.64 13.19 1.39
C VAL A 68 2.86 11.71 1.66
N LYS A 69 4.10 11.21 1.53
CA LYS A 69 4.42 9.80 1.80
C LYS A 69 4.16 9.39 3.25
N GLU A 70 4.43 10.28 4.19
CA GLU A 70 4.15 10.04 5.61
C GLU A 70 2.64 9.92 5.85
N ARG A 71 1.83 10.84 5.31
CA ARG A 71 0.37 10.76 5.37
C ARG A 71 -0.20 9.52 4.68
N GLU A 72 0.35 9.15 3.53
CA GLU A 72 -0.04 7.92 2.83
C GLU A 72 0.32 6.68 3.65
N ALA A 73 1.51 6.64 4.27
CA ALA A 73 1.92 5.54 5.13
C ALA A 73 1.03 5.42 6.37
N GLU A 74 0.68 6.54 7.01
CA GLU A 74 -0.27 6.58 8.12
C GLU A 74 -1.65 6.08 7.69
N GLY A 75 -2.18 6.58 6.56
CA GLY A 75 -3.48 6.14 6.05
C GLY A 75 -3.51 4.66 5.65
N LEU A 76 -2.43 4.15 5.07
CA LEU A 76 -2.28 2.72 4.75
C LEU A 76 -2.22 1.87 6.02
N ALA A 77 -1.48 2.31 7.05
CA ALA A 77 -1.41 1.61 8.32
C ALA A 77 -2.78 1.56 9.02
N GLU A 78 -3.52 2.66 9.02
CA GLU A 78 -4.87 2.74 9.59
C GLU A 78 -5.87 1.86 8.81
N ALA A 79 -5.78 1.84 7.48
CA ALA A 79 -6.60 0.96 6.65
C ALA A 79 -6.27 -0.51 6.88
N GLN A 80 -4.99 -0.88 6.99
CA GLN A 80 -4.56 -2.24 7.32
C GLN A 80 -5.06 -2.67 8.69
N ALA A 81 -4.93 -1.82 9.71
CA ALA A 81 -5.45 -2.11 11.05
C ALA A 81 -6.97 -2.34 11.04
N ARG A 82 -7.73 -1.54 10.27
CA ARG A 82 -9.17 -1.73 10.08
C ARG A 82 -9.52 -3.06 9.38
N ILE A 83 -8.78 -3.43 8.35
CA ILE A 83 -8.97 -4.72 7.65
C ILE A 83 -8.67 -5.89 8.60
N GLU A 84 -7.61 -5.82 9.40
CA GLU A 84 -7.28 -6.84 10.38
C GLU A 84 -8.32 -6.95 11.50
N ALA A 85 -8.89 -5.83 11.94
CA ALA A 85 -10.00 -5.82 12.89
C ALA A 85 -11.25 -6.47 12.30
N MET A 86 -11.68 -6.07 11.10
CA MET A 86 -12.84 -6.65 10.42
C MET A 86 -12.66 -8.15 10.13
N THR A 87 -11.44 -8.56 9.75
CA THR A 87 -11.14 -9.98 9.49
C THR A 87 -11.31 -10.81 10.76
N ARG A 88 -10.81 -10.32 11.90
CA ARG A 88 -11.00 -10.98 13.20
C ARG A 88 -12.47 -11.06 13.60
N GLN A 89 -13.25 -10.01 13.38
CA GLN A 89 -14.69 -10.02 13.63
C GLN A 89 -15.42 -11.05 12.76
N LEU A 90 -15.07 -11.15 11.47
CA LEU A 90 -15.64 -12.17 10.58
C LEU A 90 -15.30 -13.60 11.03
N ASP A 91 -14.09 -13.85 11.51
CA ASP A 91 -13.69 -15.16 12.04
C ASP A 91 -14.50 -15.53 13.28
N VAL A 92 -14.68 -14.59 14.22
CA VAL A 92 -15.49 -14.78 15.43
C VAL A 92 -16.95 -15.08 15.06
N GLN A 93 -17.56 -14.27 14.20
CA GLN A 93 -18.93 -14.50 13.70
C GLN A 93 -19.04 -15.84 12.97
N GLY A 94 -18.01 -16.25 12.23
CA GLY A 94 -17.97 -17.55 11.56
C GLY A 94 -18.05 -18.72 12.55
N LEU A 95 -17.31 -18.63 13.65
CA LEU A 95 -17.33 -19.63 14.73
C LEU A 95 -18.68 -19.66 15.45
N GLU A 96 -19.28 -18.50 15.72
CA GLU A 96 -20.61 -18.37 16.33
C GLU A 96 -21.69 -18.99 15.45
N LEU A 97 -21.69 -18.71 14.15
CA LEU A 97 -22.61 -19.32 13.19
C LEU A 97 -22.47 -20.85 13.16
N GLN A 98 -21.23 -21.36 13.23
CA GLN A 98 -21.01 -22.81 13.32
C GLN A 98 -21.57 -23.38 14.63
N ARG A 99 -21.36 -22.70 15.76
CA ARG A 99 -21.91 -23.09 17.06
C ARG A 99 -23.44 -23.11 17.03
N MET A 100 -24.07 -22.07 16.49
CA MET A 100 -25.53 -21.96 16.36
C MET A 100 -26.11 -23.05 15.44
N ARG A 101 -25.43 -23.38 14.33
CA ARG A 101 -25.82 -24.50 13.47
C ARG A 101 -25.77 -25.82 14.22
N LYS A 102 -24.72 -26.06 15.00
CA LYS A 102 -24.57 -27.27 15.82
C LYS A 102 -25.68 -27.39 16.87
N THR A 103 -25.97 -26.32 17.61
CA THR A 103 -27.06 -26.32 18.62
C THR A 103 -28.42 -26.56 17.95
N THR A 104 -28.66 -25.95 16.80
CA THR A 104 -29.91 -26.17 16.03
C THR A 104 -30.07 -27.63 15.60
N ILE A 105 -29.01 -28.28 15.12
CA ILE A 105 -29.03 -29.70 14.75
C ILE A 105 -29.32 -30.56 15.99
N GLN A 106 -28.65 -30.29 17.10
CA GLN A 106 -28.85 -31.03 18.36
C GLN A 106 -30.29 -30.93 18.87
N LEU A 107 -30.86 -29.72 18.89
CA LEU A 107 -32.25 -29.50 19.32
C LEU A 107 -33.26 -30.20 18.40
N ARG A 108 -33.03 -30.16 17.07
CA ARG A 108 -33.88 -30.88 16.12
C ARG A 108 -33.85 -32.39 16.32
N GLU A 109 -32.68 -32.96 16.58
CA GLU A 109 -32.54 -34.38 16.87
C GLU A 109 -33.21 -34.76 18.20
N GLN A 110 -33.05 -33.94 19.24
CA GLN A 110 -33.76 -34.14 20.51
C GLN A 110 -35.28 -34.12 20.33
N LEU A 111 -35.81 -33.16 19.56
CA LEU A 111 -37.23 -33.09 19.23
C LEU A 111 -37.70 -34.31 18.44
N ARG A 112 -36.88 -34.82 17.51
CA ARG A 112 -37.18 -36.04 16.75
C ARG A 112 -37.31 -37.24 17.69
N VAL A 113 -36.31 -37.47 18.54
CA VAL A 113 -36.28 -38.58 19.51
C VAL A 113 -37.47 -38.52 20.47
N LEU A 114 -37.82 -37.34 20.97
CA LEU A 114 -38.97 -37.15 21.84
C LEU A 114 -40.30 -37.45 21.13
N ARG A 115 -40.45 -37.01 19.88
CA ARG A 115 -41.67 -37.29 19.09
C ARG A 115 -41.80 -38.77 18.81
N GLU A 116 -40.71 -39.44 18.43
CA GLU A 116 -40.71 -40.88 18.17
C GLU A 116 -41.09 -41.67 19.44
N ALA A 117 -40.47 -41.34 20.59
CA ALA A 117 -40.81 -41.94 21.87
C ALA A 117 -42.28 -41.69 22.27
N GLN A 118 -42.81 -40.49 22.04
CA GLN A 118 -44.24 -40.20 22.26
C GLN A 118 -45.14 -41.05 21.37
N THR A 119 -44.83 -41.17 20.07
CA THR A 119 -45.66 -41.97 19.15
C THR A 119 -45.66 -43.46 19.50
N GLN A 120 -44.56 -43.96 20.05
CA GLN A 120 -44.42 -45.36 20.48
C GLN A 120 -44.96 -45.61 21.90
N GLY A 121 -45.39 -44.56 22.62
CA GLY A 121 -45.80 -44.67 24.02
C GLY A 121 -44.64 -44.96 24.99
N LEU A 122 -43.39 -44.78 24.54
CA LEU A 122 -42.15 -45.03 25.29
C LEU A 122 -41.54 -43.74 25.88
N ALA A 123 -42.31 -42.65 25.92
CA ALA A 123 -41.85 -41.39 26.50
C ALA A 123 -41.75 -41.50 28.03
N ASP A 124 -40.53 -41.40 28.55
CA ASP A 124 -40.23 -41.38 29.99
C ASP A 124 -39.91 -39.93 30.46
N PRO A 125 -40.36 -39.51 31.66
CA PRO A 125 -39.89 -38.31 32.35
C PRO A 125 -38.37 -38.02 32.25
N GLN A 126 -37.50 -39.03 32.27
CA GLN A 126 -36.06 -38.84 32.13
C GLN A 126 -35.65 -38.29 30.75
N MET A 127 -36.35 -38.70 29.68
CA MET A 127 -36.10 -38.18 28.33
C MET A 127 -36.50 -36.71 28.21
N LEU A 128 -37.64 -36.35 28.81
CA LEU A 128 -38.10 -34.97 28.85
C LEU A 128 -37.13 -34.08 29.64
N ASN A 129 -36.67 -34.54 30.81
CA ASN A 129 -35.67 -33.83 31.61
C ASN A 129 -34.36 -33.63 30.84
N LYS A 130 -33.89 -34.65 30.10
CA LYS A 130 -32.68 -34.54 29.28
C LYS A 130 -32.82 -33.51 28.15
N ALA A 131 -33.98 -33.47 27.50
CA ALA A 131 -34.25 -32.46 26.47
C ALA A 131 -34.33 -31.05 27.06
N MET A 132 -35.03 -30.88 28.19
CA MET A 132 -35.15 -29.60 28.89
C MET A 132 -33.78 -29.08 29.37
N LEU A 133 -32.90 -29.96 29.86
CA LEU A 133 -31.52 -29.61 30.20
C LEU A 133 -30.74 -29.13 28.97
N GLY A 134 -30.88 -29.82 27.83
CA GLY A 134 -30.25 -29.42 26.57
C GLY A 134 -30.74 -28.06 26.05
N GLU A 135 -32.04 -27.79 26.16
CA GLU A 135 -32.62 -26.48 25.81
C GLU A 135 -32.11 -25.37 26.74
N LEU A 136 -32.04 -25.62 28.05
CA LEU A 136 -31.49 -24.66 29.00
C LEU A 136 -30.01 -24.36 28.75
N GLU A 137 -29.21 -25.37 28.43
CA GLU A 137 -27.81 -25.18 28.06
C GLU A 137 -27.66 -24.37 26.78
N ALA A 138 -28.50 -24.63 25.77
CA ALA A 138 -28.53 -23.87 24.52
C ALA A 138 -28.93 -22.40 24.76
N LEU A 139 -29.95 -22.15 25.59
CA LEU A 139 -30.37 -20.79 25.95
C LEU A 139 -29.30 -20.04 26.74
N ARG A 140 -28.64 -20.69 27.70
CA ARG A 140 -27.53 -20.08 28.45
C ARG A 140 -26.37 -19.72 27.53
N ALA A 141 -26.03 -20.60 26.59
CA ALA A 141 -25.00 -20.35 25.60
C ALA A 141 -25.36 -19.16 24.68
N ALA A 142 -26.61 -19.07 24.22
CA ALA A 142 -27.09 -17.94 23.43
C ALA A 142 -27.03 -16.63 24.21
N ARG A 143 -27.53 -16.63 25.45
CA ARG A 143 -27.48 -15.45 26.34
C ARG A 143 -26.06 -14.98 26.61
N GLN A 144 -25.12 -15.89 26.79
CA GLN A 144 -23.71 -15.54 26.98
C GLN A 144 -23.09 -14.91 25.73
N SER A 145 -23.46 -15.40 24.53
CA SER A 145 -23.07 -14.79 23.24
C SER A 145 -23.62 -13.37 23.14
N GLU A 146 -24.92 -13.20 23.35
CA GLU A 146 -25.59 -11.89 23.32
C GLU A 146 -24.93 -10.88 24.28
N THR A 147 -24.60 -11.30 25.50
CA THR A 147 -23.93 -10.39 26.45
C THR A 147 -22.52 -10.01 25.99
N ALA A 148 -21.77 -10.94 25.39
CA ALA A 148 -20.44 -10.64 24.87
C ALA A 148 -20.48 -9.68 23.68
N GLU A 149 -21.44 -9.87 22.76
CA GLU A 149 -21.70 -8.96 21.64
C GLU A 149 -22.10 -7.56 22.14
N LEU A 150 -22.96 -7.48 23.17
CA LEU A 150 -23.34 -6.20 23.77
C LEU A 150 -22.14 -5.50 24.45
N ASP A 151 -21.28 -6.25 25.14
CA ASP A 151 -20.07 -5.71 25.75
C ASP A 151 -19.09 -5.17 24.68
N GLU A 152 -18.97 -5.84 23.53
CA GLU A 152 -18.18 -5.37 22.38
C GLU A 152 -18.75 -4.08 21.80
N ILE A 153 -20.06 -4.02 21.55
CA ILE A 153 -20.74 -2.81 21.07
C ILE A 153 -20.56 -1.65 22.06
N LEU A 154 -20.69 -1.90 23.36
CA LEU A 154 -20.47 -0.88 24.38
C LEU A 154 -19.02 -0.39 24.39
N ALA A 155 -18.05 -1.28 24.18
CA ALA A 155 -16.64 -0.91 24.06
C ALA A 155 -16.35 -0.03 22.83
N GLU A 156 -17.03 -0.28 21.71
CA GLU A 156 -16.94 0.55 20.49
C GLU A 156 -17.65 1.90 20.64
N LEU A 157 -18.78 1.96 21.35
CA LEU A 157 -19.54 3.21 21.57
C LEU A 157 -18.93 4.12 22.65
N ALA A 158 -18.25 3.56 23.65
CA ALA A 158 -17.62 4.32 24.73
C ALA A 158 -16.69 5.46 24.26
N PRO A 159 -15.76 5.27 23.30
CA PRO A 159 -14.92 6.37 22.81
C PRO A 159 -15.72 7.47 22.09
N LEU A 160 -16.74 7.10 21.31
CA LEU A 160 -17.57 8.06 20.57
C LEU A 160 -18.37 8.98 21.53
N LEU A 161 -18.85 8.44 22.64
CA LEU A 161 -19.54 9.22 23.68
C LEU A 161 -18.59 10.15 24.45
N GLN A 162 -17.31 9.77 24.61
CA GLN A 162 -16.32 10.63 25.26
C GLN A 162 -15.89 11.80 24.36
N GLU A 163 -15.78 11.58 23.05
CA GLU A 163 -15.51 12.66 22.08
C GLU A 163 -16.64 13.70 22.07
N GLU A 164 -17.90 13.28 22.16
CA GLU A 164 -19.06 14.18 22.23
C GLU A 164 -19.09 15.02 23.53
N GLN A 165 -18.60 14.49 24.65
CA GLN A 165 -18.51 15.20 25.93
C GLN A 165 -17.33 16.17 26.02
N ILE A 166 -16.27 15.97 25.23
CA ILE A 166 -15.09 16.85 25.19
C ILE A 166 -15.26 17.95 24.14
N GLY A 167 -16.09 17.72 23.11
CA GLY A 167 -16.38 18.66 22.03
C GLY A 167 -17.58 19.60 22.22
N GLY A 168 -18.35 19.46 23.31
CA GLY A 168 -19.49 20.33 23.67
C GLY A 168 -19.20 21.25 24.85
#